data_AF-A0AB38BCT7-F1
#
_entry.id   AF-A0AB38BCT7-F1
#
_cell.length_a   1.000
_cell.length_b   1.000
_cell.length_c   1.000
_cell.angle_alpha   90.00
_cell.angle_beta   90.00
_cell.angle_gamma   90.00
#
_symmetry.space_group_name_H-M   'P 1'
#
loop_
_entity.id
_entity.type
_entity.pdbx_description
1 polymer ?
#
loop_
_entity_poly.entity_id
_entity_poly.type
_entity_poly.pdbx_seq_one_letter_code
_entity_poly.pdbx_strand_id
1 'polypeptide(L)'
;MTDAATCCPRCAHTVIEHLFTSPVPGVWDVLQCGRCLYCWRTGEPDRRTRRDAYPDSFKLTADDIDNAPEVPAVPPLAVPAVHRRSGC
;
A
#
# COMPACT_ATOMS: atom_id res chain seq x y z
N MET A 1 -22.62 -9.61 4.28
CA MET A 1 -21.70 -10.35 3.41
C MET A 1 -21.18 -9.38 2.38
N THR A 2 -20.04 -8.75 2.66
CA THR A 2 -19.41 -7.76 1.78
C THR A 2 -18.95 -8.47 0.52
N ASP A 3 -19.46 -8.02 -0.63
CA ASP A 3 -18.98 -8.42 -1.94
C ASP A 3 -17.46 -8.24 -1.98
N ALA A 4 -16.73 -9.35 -2.08
CA ALA A 4 -15.28 -9.31 -2.01
C ALA A 4 -14.77 -8.46 -3.17
N ALA A 5 -14.02 -7.39 -2.87
CA ALA A 5 -13.44 -6.54 -3.89
C ALA A 5 -12.60 -7.39 -4.85
N THR A 6 -13.09 -7.59 -6.08
CA THR A 6 -12.48 -8.44 -7.11
C THR A 6 -11.18 -7.86 -7.66
N CYS A 7 -10.89 -6.59 -7.36
CA CYS A 7 -9.64 -5.92 -7.68
C CYS A 7 -9.38 -4.75 -6.72
N CYS A 8 -8.14 -4.28 -6.71
CA CYS A 8 -7.74 -3.10 -5.96
C CYS A 8 -8.48 -1.87 -6.50
N PRO A 9 -9.18 -1.10 -5.65
CA PRO A 9 -9.92 0.08 -6.10
C PRO A 9 -8.99 1.16 -6.65
N ARG A 10 -7.73 1.18 -6.22
CA ARG A 10 -6.72 2.16 -6.65
C ARG A 10 -6.08 1.81 -7.98
N CYS A 11 -5.70 0.54 -8.22
CA CYS A 11 -4.88 0.17 -9.39
C CYS A 11 -5.40 -0.97 -10.26
N ALA A 12 -6.62 -1.48 -10.01
CA ALA A 12 -7.21 -2.66 -10.69
C ALA A 12 -6.43 -3.98 -10.55
N HIS A 13 -5.33 -4.03 -9.81
CA HIS A 13 -4.63 -5.29 -9.59
C HIS A 13 -5.51 -6.27 -8.82
N THR A 14 -5.52 -7.53 -9.23
CA THR A 14 -6.47 -8.55 -8.75
C THR A 14 -5.97 -9.33 -7.54
N VAL A 15 -4.67 -9.29 -7.24
CA VAL A 15 -4.12 -9.94 -6.05
C VAL A 15 -4.33 -9.03 -4.84
N ILE A 16 -5.22 -9.48 -3.95
CA ILE A 16 -5.54 -8.83 -2.68
C ILE A 16 -5.18 -9.78 -1.54
N GLU A 17 -4.33 -9.31 -0.64
CA GLU A 17 -3.88 -10.03 0.54
C GLU A 17 -4.72 -9.61 1.75
N HIS A 18 -4.99 -10.57 2.64
CA HIS A 18 -5.57 -10.30 3.94
C HIS A 18 -4.45 -10.07 4.95
N LEU A 19 -4.42 -8.90 5.57
CA LEU A 19 -3.40 -8.54 6.56
C LEU A 19 -3.80 -8.88 7.98
N PHE A 20 -5.06 -8.60 8.34
CA PHE A 20 -5.50 -8.67 9.74
C PHE A 20 -7.01 -8.78 9.86
N THR A 21 -7.49 -9.50 10.86
CA THR A 21 -8.91 -9.56 11.25
C THR A 21 -9.12 -8.80 12.53
N SER A 22 -10.19 -7.99 12.60
CA SER A 22 -10.62 -7.32 13.82
C SER A 22 -10.63 -8.27 15.03
N PRO A 23 -10.13 -7.84 16.20
CA PRO A 23 -10.25 -8.64 17.43
C PRO A 23 -11.71 -8.80 17.88
N VAL A 24 -12.62 -7.94 17.40
CA VAL A 24 -14.07 -8.13 17.54
C VAL A 24 -14.57 -8.90 16.30
N PRO A 25 -15.09 -10.12 16.45
CA PRO A 25 -15.50 -10.95 15.32
C PRO A 25 -16.54 -10.28 14.42
N GLY A 26 -16.34 -10.38 13.11
CA GLY A 26 -17.31 -9.97 12.09
C GLY A 26 -17.41 -8.46 11.83
N VAL A 27 -16.56 -7.63 12.44
CA VAL A 27 -16.65 -6.17 12.27
C VAL A 27 -15.90 -5.67 11.03
N TRP A 28 -14.65 -6.09 10.83
CA TRP A 28 -13.85 -5.76 9.65
C TRP A 28 -12.62 -6.66 9.51
N ASP A 29 -12.11 -6.75 8.29
CA ASP A 29 -10.78 -7.25 7.94
C ASP A 29 -10.00 -6.13 7.25
N VAL A 30 -8.67 -6.13 7.38
CA VAL A 30 -7.77 -5.26 6.62
C VAL A 30 -7.24 -6.03 5.43
N LEU A 31 -7.47 -5.48 4.24
CA LEU A 31 -6.99 -6.00 2.97
C LEU A 31 -5.87 -5.11 2.43
N GLN A 32 -4.93 -5.67 1.68
CA GLN A 32 -3.84 -4.97 1.00
C GLN A 32 -3.75 -5.40 -0.46
N CYS A 33 -3.51 -4.45 -1.35
CA CYS A 33 -3.17 -4.76 -2.74
C CYS A 33 -1.71 -5.25 -2.87
N GLY A 34 -1.51 -6.40 -3.52
CA GLY A 34 -0.17 -6.97 -3.76
C GLY A 34 0.72 -6.19 -4.74
N ARG A 35 0.19 -5.16 -5.41
CA ARG A 35 0.97 -4.27 -6.31
C ARG A 35 1.21 -2.91 -5.70
N CYS A 36 0.14 -2.16 -5.46
CA CYS A 36 0.28 -0.77 -5.01
C CYS A 36 0.33 -0.64 -3.48
N LEU A 37 0.22 -1.72 -2.71
CA LEU A 37 0.26 -1.72 -1.24
C LEU A 37 -0.83 -0.85 -0.56
N TYR A 38 -1.85 -0.41 -1.31
CA TYR A 38 -2.99 0.28 -0.71
C TYR A 38 -3.75 -0.68 0.21
N CYS A 39 -3.99 -0.25 1.44
CA CYS A 39 -4.75 -0.99 2.43
C CYS A 39 -6.12 -0.37 2.69
N TRP A 40 -7.13 -1.20 2.95
CA TRP A 40 -8.46 -0.75 3.32
C TRP A 40 -9.16 -1.78 4.21
N ARG A 41 -10.22 -1.37 4.91
CA ARG A 41 -11.07 -2.28 5.69
C ARG A 41 -12.30 -2.71 4.92
N THR A 42 -12.79 -3.92 5.13
CA THR A 42 -14.02 -4.44 4.50
C THR A 42 -15.30 -3.67 4.87
N GLY A 43 -15.26 -2.84 5.92
CA GLY A 43 -16.34 -1.94 6.33
C GLY A 43 -16.22 -0.48 5.87
N GLU A 44 -15.20 -0.12 5.09
CA GLU A 44 -15.07 1.25 4.56
C GLU A 44 -16.13 1.53 3.47
N PRO A 45 -16.51 2.80 3.24
CA PRO A 45 -17.46 3.17 2.18
C PRO A 45 -16.98 2.79 0.77
N ASP A 46 -17.90 2.63 -0.18
CA ASP A 46 -17.62 2.25 -1.57
C ASP A 46 -16.51 3.08 -2.24
N ARG A 47 -16.44 4.39 -1.98
CA ARG A 47 -15.37 5.28 -2.45
C ARG A 47 -13.95 4.90 -2.00
N ARG A 48 -13.81 3.93 -1.10
CA ARG A 48 -12.54 3.38 -0.59
C ARG A 48 -12.33 1.91 -0.93
N THR A 49 -13.39 1.18 -1.32
CA THR A 49 -13.39 -0.28 -1.47
C THR A 49 -13.70 -0.76 -2.88
N ARG A 50 -14.47 0.01 -3.68
CA ARG A 50 -14.89 -0.35 -5.04
C ARG A 50 -14.18 0.50 -6.09
N ARG A 51 -13.66 -0.15 -7.12
CA ARG A 51 -12.95 0.51 -8.24
C ARG A 51 -13.81 1.57 -8.94
N ASP A 52 -15.06 1.26 -9.23
CA ASP A 52 -15.94 2.17 -9.99
C ASP A 52 -16.35 3.40 -9.17
N ALA A 53 -16.35 3.29 -7.84
CA ALA A 53 -16.63 4.40 -6.93
C ALA A 53 -15.36 5.10 -6.41
N TYR A 54 -14.17 4.56 -6.68
CA TYR A 54 -12.92 5.14 -6.24
C TYR A 54 -12.65 6.45 -7.00
N PRO A 55 -12.27 7.55 -6.33
CA PRO A 55 -12.08 8.81 -7.03
C PRO A 55 -10.96 8.74 -8.07
N ASP A 56 -11.24 9.22 -9.27
CA ASP A 56 -10.31 9.12 -10.40
C ASP A 56 -8.97 9.79 -10.13
N SER A 57 -8.96 10.91 -9.40
CA SER A 57 -7.74 11.64 -9.03
C SER A 57 -6.76 10.85 -8.16
N PHE A 58 -7.18 9.72 -7.58
CA PHE A 58 -6.33 8.85 -6.77
C PHE A 58 -6.08 7.49 -7.41
N LYS A 59 -6.66 7.20 -8.58
CA LYS A 59 -6.37 5.97 -9.31
C LYS A 59 -4.93 5.99 -9.81
N LEU A 60 -4.29 4.83 -9.79
CA LEU A 60 -2.94 4.63 -10.29
C LEU A 60 -2.97 3.59 -11.41
N THR A 61 -2.21 3.84 -12.46
CA THR A 61 -1.86 2.86 -13.46
C THR A 61 -0.65 2.04 -13.00
N ALA A 62 -0.28 0.99 -13.74
CA ALA A 62 0.99 0.29 -13.48
C ALA A 62 2.19 1.22 -13.77
N ASP A 63 2.08 2.02 -14.83
CA ASP A 63 3.12 2.97 -15.24
C ASP A 63 3.36 4.06 -14.18
N ASP A 64 2.29 4.58 -13.55
CA ASP A 64 2.42 5.54 -12.43
C ASP A 64 3.20 4.94 -11.24
N ILE A 65 3.10 3.63 -11.03
CA ILE A 65 3.79 2.93 -9.93
C ILE A 65 5.25 2.69 -10.30
N ASP A 66 5.50 2.19 -11.52
CA ASP A 66 6.86 1.88 -12.00
C ASP A 66 7.72 3.14 -12.13
N ASN A 67 7.09 4.30 -12.40
CA ASN A 67 7.75 5.60 -12.53
C ASN A 67 7.50 6.54 -11.35
N ALA A 68 7.05 6.02 -10.20
CA ALA A 68 6.79 6.83 -9.01
C ALA A 68 8.09 7.51 -8.55
N PRO A 69 8.11 8.85 -8.35
CA PRO A 69 9.31 9.54 -7.92
C PRO A 69 9.63 9.24 -6.45
N GLU A 70 10.90 9.16 -6.11
CA GLU A 70 11.36 9.15 -4.73
C GLU A 70 11.16 10.54 -4.11
N VAL A 71 10.19 10.66 -3.19
CA VAL A 71 9.89 11.94 -2.52
C VAL A 71 9.72 11.72 -1.01
N PRO A 72 10.64 12.26 -0.18
CA PRO A 72 11.88 12.92 -0.57
C PRO A 72 12.89 11.95 -1.21
N ALA A 73 13.87 12.48 -1.94
CA ALA A 73 14.96 11.67 -2.48
C ALA A 73 15.68 10.92 -1.34
N VAL A 74 16.02 9.64 -1.56
CA VAL A 74 16.74 8.85 -0.57
C VAL A 74 18.14 9.44 -0.38
N PRO A 75 18.55 9.81 0.85
CA PRO A 75 19.90 10.29 1.09
C PRO A 75 20.94 9.23 0.70
N PRO A 76 22.12 9.61 0.21
CA PRO A 76 23.18 8.65 -0.07
C PRO A 76 23.54 7.88 1.22
N LEU A 77 23.85 6.60 1.06
CA LEU A 77 24.31 5.77 2.17
C LEU A 77 25.53 6.43 2.84
N ALA A 78 25.47 6.62 4.15
CA ALA A 78 26.60 7.12 4.91
C ALA A 78 27.74 6.09 4.82
N VAL A 79 28.89 6.50 4.27
CA VAL A 79 30.10 5.69 4.33
C VAL A 79 30.51 5.62 5.81
N PRO A 80 30.66 4.44 6.43
CA PRO A 80 31.14 4.35 7.80
C PRO A 80 32.48 5.07 7.88
N ALA A 81 32.60 6.02 8.82
CA ALA A 81 33.90 6.58 9.15
C ALA A 81 34.81 5.41 9.55
N VAL A 82 35.86 5.14 8.76
CA VAL A 82 36.94 4.24 9.17
C VAL A 82 37.47 4.79 10.48
N HIS A 83 37.11 4.13 11.59
CA HIS A 83 37.66 4.45 12.89
C HIS A 83 39.15 4.12 12.82
N ARG A 84 39.98 5.13 12.50
CA ARG A 84 41.41 5.05 12.77
C ARG A 84 41.53 4.94 14.28
N ARG A 85 41.69 3.72 14.80
CA ARG A 85 42.22 3.54 16.14
C ARG A 85 43.61 4.17 16.12
N SER A 86 43.70 5.40 16.62
CA SER A 86 44.99 6.01 16.95
C SER A 86 45.58 5.17 18.07
N GLY A 87 46.53 4.31 17.71
CA GLY A 87 47.34 3.60 18.68
C GLY A 87 48.31 4.57 19.36
N CYS A 88 48.28 4.58 20.68
CA CYS A 88 49.43 4.62 21.59
C CYS A 88 48.91 4.14 22.95
#